data_AF-A0A651GJS9-F1
#
_entry.id   AF-A0A651GJS9-F1
#
_cell.length_a   1.000
_cell.length_b   1.000
_cell.length_c   1.000
_cell.angle_alpha   90.00
_cell.angle_beta   90.00
_cell.angle_gamma   90.00
#
_symmetry.space_group_name_H-M   'P 1'
#
loop_
_entity.id
_entity.type
_entity.pdbx_description
1 polymer ?
#
loop_
_entity_poly.entity_id
_entity_poly.type
_entity_poly.pdbx_seq_one_letter_code
_entity_poly.pdbx_strand_id
1 'polypeptide(L)'
;MVSPIWETEPWASRIAENTPGNDPIDAPLLIVQGTDDVLIRADIQRRFVQRLCALGQQLEYREVPGVGHLGVDDAADDDVVAWLTDRLTSDPTVDTCETD
;
A
#
# COMPACT_ATOMS: atom_id res chain seq x y z
N MET A 1 -26.56 -18.95 -15.54
CA MET A 1 -25.80 -18.00 -14.73
C MET A 1 -24.93 -17.19 -15.66
N VAL A 2 -24.83 -15.88 -15.46
CA VAL A 2 -23.91 -15.03 -16.24
C VAL A 2 -22.55 -15.11 -15.56
N SER A 3 -21.48 -15.29 -16.34
CA SER A 3 -20.11 -15.27 -15.80
C SER A 3 -19.82 -13.92 -15.15
N PRO A 4 -19.09 -13.88 -14.02
CA PRO A 4 -18.67 -12.63 -13.44
C PRO A 4 -17.82 -11.79 -14.40
N ILE A 5 -17.88 -10.47 -14.25
CA ILE A 5 -17.14 -9.56 -15.15
C ILE A 5 -15.63 -9.73 -15.01
N TRP A 6 -15.11 -10.12 -13.85
CA TRP A 6 -13.69 -10.37 -13.63
C TRP A 6 -13.16 -11.66 -14.27
N GLU A 7 -14.05 -12.49 -14.83
CA GLU A 7 -13.70 -13.70 -15.60
C GLU A 7 -14.05 -13.55 -17.09
N THR A 8 -14.61 -12.41 -17.50
CA THR A 8 -15.14 -12.19 -18.85
C THR A 8 -14.27 -11.21 -19.62
N GLU A 9 -13.79 -11.57 -20.82
CA GLU A 9 -13.04 -10.62 -21.66
C GLU A 9 -13.95 -9.56 -22.32
N PRO A 10 -13.48 -8.31 -22.50
CA PRO A 10 -12.13 -7.82 -22.22
C PRO A 10 -11.88 -7.40 -20.75
N TRP A 11 -12.89 -7.52 -19.87
CA TRP A 11 -12.84 -6.99 -18.51
C TRP A 11 -11.83 -7.71 -17.61
N ALA A 12 -11.69 -9.03 -17.77
CA ALA A 12 -10.70 -9.81 -17.02
C ALA A 12 -9.29 -9.26 -17.22
N SER A 13 -8.87 -9.07 -18.48
CA SER A 13 -7.57 -8.47 -18.78
C SER A 13 -7.44 -7.04 -18.23
N ARG A 14 -8.47 -6.20 -18.37
CA ARG A 14 -8.42 -4.81 -17.86
C ARG A 14 -8.36 -4.74 -16.34
N ILE A 15 -9.05 -5.62 -15.63
CA ILE A 15 -8.99 -5.70 -14.16
C ILE A 15 -7.59 -6.14 -13.74
N ALA A 16 -7.02 -7.15 -14.39
CA ALA A 16 -5.65 -7.60 -14.10
C ALA A 16 -4.63 -6.47 -14.32
N GLU A 17 -4.71 -5.75 -15.45
CA GLU A 17 -3.87 -4.58 -15.75
C GLU A 17 -4.00 -3.46 -14.71
N ASN A 18 -5.19 -3.28 -14.12
CA ASN A 18 -5.47 -2.22 -13.14
C ASN A 18 -5.46 -2.72 -11.69
N THR A 19 -4.91 -3.91 -11.41
CA THR A 19 -4.77 -4.45 -10.05
C THR A 19 -3.31 -4.34 -9.61
N PRO A 20 -2.93 -3.35 -8.77
CA PRO A 20 -1.59 -3.25 -8.22
C PRO A 20 -1.23 -4.43 -7.31
N GLY A 21 0.08 -4.67 -7.14
CA GLY A 21 0.60 -5.68 -6.21
C GLY A 21 0.62 -7.12 -6.73
N ASN A 22 0.51 -7.31 -8.05
CA ASN A 22 0.87 -8.57 -8.71
C ASN A 22 2.37 -8.68 -9.00
N ASP A 23 3.03 -7.54 -9.25
CA ASP A 23 4.46 -7.42 -9.47
C ASP A 23 5.00 -6.21 -8.67
N PRO A 24 6.32 -6.14 -8.40
CA PRO A 24 6.94 -4.95 -7.81
C PRO A 24 6.76 -3.71 -8.67
N ILE A 25 6.51 -2.59 -8.02
CA ILE A 25 6.52 -1.25 -8.60
C ILE A 25 7.97 -0.77 -8.64
N ASP A 26 8.41 -0.24 -9.79
CA ASP A 26 9.74 0.34 -10.01
C ASP A 26 9.88 1.74 -9.37
N ALA A 27 9.50 1.83 -8.10
CA ALA A 27 9.61 3.00 -7.24
C ALA A 27 9.50 2.55 -5.77
N PRO A 28 10.10 3.30 -4.82
CA PRO A 28 9.85 3.10 -3.39
C PRO A 28 8.37 3.34 -3.07
N LEU A 29 7.82 2.61 -2.09
CA LEU A 29 6.44 2.80 -1.62
C LEU A 29 6.40 3.22 -0.15
N LEU A 30 5.49 4.14 0.16
CA LEU A 30 5.02 4.39 1.52
C LEU A 30 3.58 3.91 1.64
N ILE A 31 3.30 3.12 2.68
CA ILE A 31 1.94 2.74 3.07
C ILE A 31 1.71 3.22 4.51
N VAL A 32 0.67 4.01 4.73
CA VAL A 32 0.25 4.46 6.07
C VAL A 32 -1.15 3.94 6.38
N GLN A 33 -1.36 3.36 7.56
CA GLN A 33 -2.62 2.74 7.96
C GLN A 33 -3.04 3.12 9.37
N GLY A 34 -4.28 3.56 9.53
CA GLY A 34 -4.91 3.72 10.85
C GLY A 34 -5.26 2.36 11.46
N THR A 35 -4.87 2.12 12.71
CA THR A 35 -5.10 0.82 13.38
C THR A 35 -6.56 0.58 13.78
N ASP A 36 -7.35 1.64 13.93
CA ASP A 36 -8.79 1.59 14.26
C ASP A 36 -9.66 1.77 12.99
N ASP A 37 -9.08 1.64 11.80
CA ASP A 37 -9.84 1.66 10.54
C ASP A 37 -10.78 0.46 10.46
N VAL A 38 -12.08 0.74 10.37
CA VAL A 38 -13.16 -0.24 10.28
C VAL A 38 -13.61 -0.53 8.84
N LEU A 39 -13.19 0.29 7.87
CA LEU A 39 -13.50 0.12 6.44
C LEU A 39 -12.40 -0.68 5.76
N ILE A 40 -11.14 -0.26 5.93
CA ILE A 40 -9.95 -0.97 5.47
C ILE A 40 -9.17 -1.42 6.69
N ARG A 41 -9.56 -2.57 7.23
CA ARG A 41 -8.99 -3.09 8.49
C ARG A 41 -7.48 -3.28 8.39
N ALA A 42 -6.76 -2.89 9.43
CA ALA A 42 -5.30 -2.99 9.50
C ALA A 42 -4.78 -4.42 9.26
N ASP A 43 -5.52 -5.47 9.66
CA ASP A 43 -5.08 -6.84 9.41
C ASP A 43 -5.11 -7.24 7.92
N ILE A 44 -6.00 -6.64 7.12
CA ILE A 44 -6.03 -6.80 5.66
C ILE A 44 -4.83 -6.07 5.06
N GLN A 45 -4.58 -4.83 5.51
CA GLN A 45 -3.46 -4.03 5.03
C GLN A 45 -2.10 -4.70 5.33
N ARG A 46 -1.90 -5.24 6.54
CA ARG A 46 -0.69 -6.00 6.90
C ARG A 46 -0.45 -7.20 5.98
N ARG A 47 -1.50 -7.93 5.58
CA ARG A 47 -1.37 -9.05 4.62
C ARG A 47 -0.98 -8.56 3.23
N PHE A 48 -1.50 -7.42 2.81
CA PHE A 48 -1.10 -6.79 1.55
C PHE A 48 0.38 -6.38 1.58
N VAL A 49 0.82 -5.72 2.66
CA VAL A 49 2.23 -5.38 2.92
C VAL A 49 3.11 -6.63 2.86
N GLN A 50 2.76 -7.70 3.58
CA GLN A 50 3.51 -8.97 3.56
C GLN A 50 3.64 -9.56 2.16
N ARG A 51 2.57 -9.49 1.34
CA ARG A 51 2.62 -9.93 -0.06
C ARG A 51 3.59 -9.10 -0.87
N LEU A 52 3.57 -7.77 -0.76
CA LEU A 52 4.50 -6.89 -1.47
C LEU A 52 5.94 -7.15 -1.05
N CYS A 53 6.19 -7.35 0.24
CA CYS A 53 7.50 -7.72 0.75
C CYS A 53 8.00 -9.05 0.18
N ALA A 54 7.14 -10.06 0.09
CA ALA A 54 7.48 -11.35 -0.53
C ALA A 54 7.80 -11.25 -2.03
N LEU A 55 7.32 -10.19 -2.71
CA LEU A 55 7.64 -9.89 -4.10
C LEU A 55 8.96 -9.08 -4.24
N GLY A 56 9.59 -8.67 -3.14
CA GLY A 56 10.81 -7.86 -3.15
C GLY A 56 10.55 -6.37 -3.39
N GLN A 57 9.34 -5.88 -3.06
CA GLN A 57 9.03 -4.46 -3.13
C GLN A 57 9.84 -3.69 -2.07
N GLN A 58 10.48 -2.59 -2.47
CA GLN A 58 11.02 -1.61 -1.53
C GLN A 58 9.87 -0.81 -0.90
N LEU A 59 9.62 -1.01 0.40
CA LEU A 59 8.40 -0.52 1.04
C LEU A 59 8.61 -0.10 2.50
N GLU A 60 8.13 1.09 2.80
CA GLU A 60 7.97 1.60 4.16
C GLU A 60 6.50 1.48 4.59
N TYR A 61 6.24 0.77 5.68
CA TYR A 61 4.91 0.62 6.28
C TYR A 61 4.85 1.30 7.65
N ARG A 62 3.89 2.21 7.80
CA ARG A 62 3.64 2.94 9.05
C ARG A 62 2.22 2.69 9.52
N GLU A 63 2.06 2.38 10.81
CA GLU A 63 0.75 2.30 11.44
C GLU A 63 0.53 3.48 12.37
N VAL A 64 -0.68 4.04 12.36
CA VAL A 64 -1.10 5.15 13.23
C VAL A 64 -2.06 4.61 14.31
N PRO A 65 -1.61 4.49 15.58
CA PRO A 65 -2.41 3.95 16.67
C PRO A 65 -3.69 4.77 16.92
N GLY A 66 -4.84 4.10 17.06
CA GLY A 66 -6.10 4.74 17.45
C GLY A 66 -6.79 5.58 16.37
N VAL A 67 -6.25 5.60 15.14
CA VAL A 67 -6.78 6.40 14.03
C VAL A 67 -7.61 5.52 13.10
N GLY A 68 -8.80 6.01 12.72
CA GLY A 68 -9.73 5.36 11.81
C GLY A 68 -9.58 5.83 10.36
N HIS A 69 -10.47 5.33 9.49
CA HIS A 69 -10.40 5.53 8.03
C HIS A 69 -10.28 7.00 7.59
N LEU A 70 -11.07 7.88 8.20
CA LEU A 70 -11.18 9.29 7.80
C LEU A 70 -10.21 10.23 8.54
N GLY A 71 -9.33 9.70 9.39
CA GLY A 71 -8.37 10.52 10.14
C GLY A 71 -6.92 10.18 9.84
N VAL A 72 -6.65 9.12 9.09
CA VAL A 72 -5.27 8.71 8.77
C VAL A 72 -4.61 9.66 7.79
N ASP A 73 -5.40 10.31 6.93
CA ASP A 73 -4.96 11.36 6.02
C ASP A 73 -4.48 12.59 6.78
N ASP A 74 -5.31 13.13 7.68
CA ASP A 74 -4.94 14.27 8.52
C ASP A 74 -3.79 13.93 9.49
N ALA A 75 -3.73 12.69 10.00
CA ALA A 75 -2.69 12.30 10.95
C ALA A 75 -1.33 12.02 10.32
N ALA A 76 -1.27 11.83 9.00
CA ALA A 76 -0.06 11.44 8.28
C ALA A 76 0.38 12.46 7.22
N ASP A 77 -0.30 13.60 7.09
CA ASP A 77 -0.07 14.56 6.01
C ASP A 77 1.38 15.08 5.97
N ASP A 78 1.89 15.58 7.09
CA ASP A 78 3.26 16.08 7.25
C ASP A 78 4.28 14.97 6.96
N ASP A 79 4.02 13.77 7.46
CA ASP A 79 4.86 12.58 7.29
C ASP A 79 4.94 12.12 5.83
N VAL A 80 3.82 12.17 5.11
CA VAL A 80 3.73 11.82 3.68
C VAL A 80 4.44 12.88 2.83
N VAL A 81 4.24 14.17 3.14
CA VAL A 81 4.93 15.28 2.44
C VAL A 81 6.44 15.21 2.65
N ALA A 82 6.89 14.92 3.87
CA ALA A 82 8.31 14.73 4.18
C ALA A 82 8.87 13.54 3.40
N TRP A 83 8.22 12.38 3.46
CA TRP A 83 8.67 11.18 2.75
C TRP A 83 8.75 11.38 1.24
N LEU A 84 7.79 12.10 0.63
CA LEU A 84 7.83 12.46 -0.79
C LEU A 84 9.00 13.40 -1.10
N THR A 85 9.24 14.39 -0.24
CA THR A 85 10.34 15.35 -0.40
C THR A 85 11.69 14.65 -0.42
N ASP A 86 11.91 13.70 0.49
CA ASP A 86 13.13 12.90 0.57
C ASP A 86 13.44 12.15 -0.73
N ARG A 87 12.40 11.69 -1.47
CA ARG A 87 12.59 11.03 -2.78
C ARG A 87 13.02 12.01 -3.87
N LEU A 88 12.58 13.26 -3.79
CA LEU A 88 12.97 14.32 -4.72
C LEU A 88 14.39 14.82 -4.44
N THR A 89 14.87 14.73 -3.19
CA THR A 89 16.24 15.10 -2.79
C THR A 89 17.24 13.93 -2.83
N SER A 90 16.80 12.74 -3.24
CA SER A 90 17.61 11.51 -3.32
C SER A 90 18.14 11.01 -1.97
N ASP A 91 17.39 11.27 -0.90
CA ASP A 91 17.68 10.72 0.42
C ASP A 91 17.32 9.21 0.47
N PRO A 92 18.09 8.41 1.22
CA PRO A 92 17.89 6.96 1.28
C PRO A 92 16.50 6.60 1.80
N THR A 93 15.92 5.55 1.22
CA THR A 93 14.63 5.01 1.65
C THR A 93 14.79 4.11 2.86
N VAL A 94 13.78 4.11 3.73
CA VAL A 94 13.64 3.09 4.76
C VAL A 94 12.89 1.93 4.13
N ASP A 95 13.42 0.72 4.27
CA ASP A 95 12.71 -0.50 3.90
C ASP A 95 12.30 -1.23 5.17
N THR A 96 11.00 -1.46 5.31
CA THR A 96 10.40 -2.14 6.47
C THR A 96 9.94 -3.56 6.14
N CYS A 97 10.17 -4.02 4.91
CA CYS A 97 9.94 -5.41 4.54
C CYS A 97 10.95 -6.35 5.18
N GLU A 98 12.13 -5.84 5.52
CA GLU A 98 13.11 -6.51 6.36
C GLU A 98 12.88 -6.10 7.82
N THR A 99 12.24 -6.97 8.59
CA THR A 99 12.56 -7.06 10.02
C THR A 99 13.67 -8.09 10.15
N ASP A 100 14.74 -7.74 10.87
CA ASP A 100 15.84 -8.65 11.27
C ASP A 100 15.38 -10.10 11.57
#